data_AF-A0A1V4UZT4-F1
#
_entry.id   AF-A0A1V4UZT4-F1
#
_cell.length_a   1.000
_cell.length_b   1.000
_cell.length_c   1.000
_cell.angle_alpha   90.00
_cell.angle_beta   90.00
_cell.angle_gamma   90.00
#
_symmetry.space_group_name_H-M   'P 1'
#
loop_
_entity.id
_entity.type
_entity.pdbx_description
1 polymer ?
#
loop_
_entity_poly.entity_id
_entity_poly.type
_entity_poly.pdbx_seq_one_letter_code
_entity_poly.pdbx_strand_id
1 'polypeptide(L)'
;MGNDDKTLGLFDYDGGWFFNILIDELSKKKPLDEYKEDEIKDITKNFFDGFALDMADMAECVLETLKEGMPAKLKERRAEIAEFEEHIGRIWRKPIDLLEIFLEICLEAAILFHEKIDPHVTSENKYLYQVLLRLHGRGCQVGAEVLTLINSGFADGAHARWRTLYEITVVAYFIREHGNDVAERYIRYNAIESYKAMNVYQN
;
A
#
# COMPACT_ATOMS: atom_id res chain seq x y z
N MET A 1 -26.80 -22.99 19.79
CA MET A 1 -26.96 -21.58 19.40
C MET A 1 -25.58 -20.95 19.55
N GLY A 2 -24.79 -20.76 18.52
CA GLY A 2 -25.11 -20.54 17.11
C GLY A 2 -24.33 -19.29 16.71
N ASN A 3 -23.60 -19.41 15.60
CA ASN A 3 -22.77 -18.44 14.90
C ASN A 3 -21.43 -18.07 15.55
N ASP A 4 -20.33 -17.94 14.81
CA ASP A 4 -19.88 -18.38 13.48
C ASP A 4 -18.58 -17.58 13.34
N ASP A 5 -17.46 -18.15 13.79
CA ASP A 5 -16.15 -17.57 13.50
C ASP A 5 -15.53 -18.38 12.36
N LYS A 6 -16.08 -18.16 11.16
CA LYS A 6 -15.70 -18.81 9.90
C LYS A 6 -14.83 -17.91 9.03
N THR A 7 -14.10 -16.96 9.60
CA THR A 7 -13.40 -15.93 8.80
C THR A 7 -11.90 -15.78 9.06
N LEU A 8 -11.22 -16.72 9.71
CA LEU A 8 -9.76 -16.62 9.93
C LEU A 8 -8.98 -17.89 9.57
N GLY A 9 -9.15 -18.40 8.35
CA GLY A 9 -8.35 -19.54 7.87
C GLY A 9 -8.02 -19.54 6.37
N LEU A 10 -8.23 -18.44 5.65
CA LEU A 10 -8.02 -18.41 4.19
C LEU A 10 -6.72 -17.71 3.76
N PHE A 11 -5.87 -17.27 4.68
CA PHE A 11 -4.61 -16.58 4.35
C PHE A 11 -3.42 -16.92 5.27
N ASP A 12 -3.28 -18.18 5.71
CA ASP A 12 -1.96 -18.67 6.16
C ASP A 12 -1.10 -18.92 4.91
N TYR A 13 -0.35 -17.90 4.50
CA TYR A 13 0.49 -17.83 3.30
C TYR A 13 1.83 -18.59 3.41
N ASP A 14 1.99 -19.51 4.34
CA ASP A 14 3.29 -20.20 4.56
C ASP A 14 3.53 -21.35 3.57
N GLY A 15 2.63 -21.61 2.63
CA GLY A 15 2.76 -22.72 1.66
C GLY A 15 2.75 -24.12 2.30
N GLY A 16 2.68 -24.21 3.63
CA GLY A 16 2.74 -25.45 4.40
C GLY A 16 1.53 -26.36 4.19
N TRP A 17 0.37 -25.80 3.83
CA TRP A 17 -0.78 -26.58 3.34
C TRP A 17 -0.33 -27.57 2.27
N PHE A 18 0.47 -27.12 1.30
CA PHE A 18 0.79 -27.88 0.11
C PHE A 18 1.65 -29.10 0.44
N PHE A 19 2.61 -28.91 1.35
CA PHE A 19 3.40 -29.99 1.92
C PHE A 19 2.54 -31.00 2.69
N ASN A 20 1.52 -30.54 3.41
CA ASN A 20 0.62 -31.42 4.14
C ASN A 20 -0.24 -32.29 3.21
N ILE A 21 -0.75 -31.72 2.11
CA ILE A 21 -1.50 -32.49 1.09
C ILE A 21 -0.60 -33.54 0.44
N LEU A 22 0.63 -33.16 0.07
CA LEU A 22 1.57 -34.07 -0.56
C LEU A 22 1.98 -35.21 0.39
N ILE A 23 2.23 -34.92 1.68
CA ILE A 23 2.55 -35.94 2.68
C ILE A 23 1.36 -36.87 2.92
N ASP A 24 0.14 -36.35 2.97
CA ASP A 24 -1.08 -37.15 3.11
C ASP A 24 -1.23 -38.11 1.91
N GLU A 25 -1.02 -37.62 0.70
CA GLU A 25 -1.14 -38.41 -0.53
C GLU A 25 -0.03 -39.48 -0.67
N LEU A 26 1.19 -39.18 -0.22
CA LEU A 26 2.30 -40.12 -0.16
C LEU A 26 2.05 -41.22 0.88
N SER A 27 1.54 -40.85 2.06
CA SER A 27 1.28 -41.80 3.16
C SER A 27 0.19 -42.82 2.83
N LYS A 28 -0.74 -42.50 1.92
CA LYS A 28 -1.78 -43.43 1.41
C LYS A 28 -1.21 -44.55 0.55
N LYS A 29 -0.04 -44.37 -0.07
CA LYS A 29 0.54 -45.34 -1.01
C LYS A 29 1.47 -46.34 -0.33
N LYS A 30 2.34 -45.89 0.58
CA LYS A 30 3.17 -46.74 1.46
C LYS A 30 3.78 -45.89 2.59
N PRO A 31 4.30 -46.50 3.67
CA PRO A 31 4.97 -45.78 4.76
C PRO A 31 6.12 -44.88 4.26
N LEU A 32 6.27 -43.69 4.84
CA LEU A 32 7.23 -42.68 4.37
C LEU A 32 8.69 -43.17 4.41
N ASP A 33 9.02 -44.03 5.37
CA ASP A 33 10.33 -44.64 5.59
C ASP A 33 10.70 -45.71 4.55
N GLU A 34 9.73 -46.16 3.74
CA GLU A 34 9.94 -47.11 2.64
C GLU A 34 10.23 -46.43 1.28
N TYR A 35 10.26 -45.10 1.24
CA TYR A 35 10.60 -44.35 0.02
C TYR A 35 12.10 -44.11 -0.09
N LYS A 36 12.65 -44.41 -1.27
CA LYS A 36 14.01 -43.96 -1.62
C LYS A 36 13.98 -42.50 -2.05
N GLU A 37 15.09 -41.82 -1.86
CA GLU A 37 15.23 -40.39 -2.19
C GLU A 37 14.89 -40.09 -3.66
N ASP A 38 15.28 -40.97 -4.57
CA ASP A 38 14.99 -40.83 -6.01
C ASP A 38 13.48 -41.01 -6.32
N GLU A 39 12.78 -41.89 -5.59
CA GLU A 39 11.33 -42.04 -5.71
C GLU A 39 10.58 -40.81 -5.21
N ILE A 40 11.07 -40.19 -4.13
CA ILE A 40 10.50 -38.93 -3.60
C ILE A 40 10.68 -37.82 -4.64
N LYS A 41 11.86 -37.72 -5.26
CA LYS A 41 12.14 -36.72 -6.31
C LYS A 41 11.24 -36.90 -7.53
N ASP A 42 11.02 -38.13 -7.99
CA ASP A 42 10.13 -38.39 -9.13
C ASP A 42 8.64 -38.12 -8.80
N ILE A 43 8.18 -38.45 -7.59
CA ILE A 43 6.78 -38.22 -7.20
C ILE A 43 6.52 -36.73 -6.99
N THR A 44 7.42 -36.02 -6.30
CA THR A 44 7.34 -34.56 -6.14
C THR A 44 7.30 -33.89 -7.50
N LYS A 45 8.20 -34.26 -8.41
CA LYS A 45 8.22 -33.72 -9.79
C LYS A 45 6.90 -33.96 -10.52
N ASN A 46 6.41 -35.21 -10.57
CA ASN A 46 5.17 -35.53 -11.27
C ASN A 46 3.94 -34.85 -10.64
N PHE A 47 3.93 -34.67 -9.32
CA PHE A 47 2.86 -33.94 -8.62
C PHE A 47 2.88 -32.45 -8.96
N PHE A 48 4.07 -31.82 -8.98
CA PHE A 48 4.21 -30.43 -9.41
C PHE A 48 3.86 -30.24 -10.88
N ASP A 49 4.27 -31.16 -11.75
CA ASP A 49 3.95 -31.11 -13.18
C ASP A 49 2.44 -31.27 -13.42
N GLY A 50 1.77 -32.18 -12.71
CA GLY A 50 0.31 -32.35 -12.76
C GLY A 50 -0.44 -31.14 -12.20
N PHE A 51 0.00 -30.63 -11.04
CA PHE A 51 -0.58 -29.42 -10.45
C PHE A 51 -0.39 -28.19 -11.35
N ALA A 52 0.76 -28.06 -12.02
CA ALA A 52 1.01 -26.98 -12.97
C ALA A 52 0.09 -27.07 -14.20
N LEU A 53 -0.19 -28.27 -14.70
CA LEU A 53 -1.15 -28.51 -15.78
C LEU A 53 -2.59 -28.16 -15.33
N ASP A 54 -3.01 -28.64 -14.16
CA ASP A 54 -4.34 -28.33 -13.60
C ASP A 54 -4.52 -26.82 -13.36
N MET A 55 -3.47 -26.12 -12.94
CA MET A 55 -3.48 -24.66 -12.81
C MET A 55 -3.55 -23.94 -14.15
N ALA A 56 -2.93 -24.48 -15.20
CA ALA A 56 -3.01 -23.93 -16.55
C ALA A 56 -4.42 -24.07 -17.12
N ASP A 57 -5.04 -25.25 -16.98
CA ASP A 57 -6.40 -25.51 -17.42
C ASP A 57 -7.42 -24.68 -16.62
N MET A 58 -7.20 -24.51 -15.31
CA MET A 58 -8.02 -23.65 -14.46
C MET A 58 -7.88 -22.18 -14.87
N ALA A 59 -6.67 -21.70 -15.16
CA ALA A 59 -6.44 -20.35 -15.63
C ALA A 59 -7.13 -20.09 -16.99
N GLU A 60 -7.10 -21.05 -17.90
CA GLU A 60 -7.78 -20.97 -19.20
C GLU A 60 -9.31 -20.94 -19.01
N CYS A 61 -9.86 -21.82 -18.17
CA CYS A 61 -11.28 -21.85 -17.86
C CYS A 61 -11.78 -20.56 -17.18
N VAL A 62 -11.00 -20.01 -16.23
CA VAL A 62 -11.29 -18.72 -15.59
C VAL A 62 -11.24 -17.59 -16.61
N LEU A 63 -10.28 -17.62 -17.53
CA LEU A 63 -10.14 -16.60 -18.58
C LEU A 63 -11.34 -16.60 -19.53
N GLU A 64 -11.79 -17.77 -19.99
CA GLU A 64 -12.97 -17.91 -20.84
C GLU A 64 -14.23 -17.39 -20.13
N THR A 65 -14.45 -17.83 -18.89
CA THR A 65 -15.57 -17.38 -18.06
C THR A 65 -15.54 -15.87 -17.80
N LEU A 66 -14.35 -15.30 -17.59
CA LEU A 66 -14.19 -13.87 -17.40
C LEU A 66 -14.47 -13.11 -18.68
N LYS A 67 -13.99 -13.54 -19.86
CA LYS A 67 -14.20 -12.84 -21.13
C LYS A 67 -15.68 -12.69 -21.48
N GLU A 68 -16.47 -13.74 -21.26
CA GLU A 68 -17.90 -13.73 -21.58
C GLU A 68 -18.72 -12.80 -20.66
N GLY A 69 -18.30 -12.67 -19.39
CA GLY A 69 -19.01 -11.87 -18.38
C GLY A 69 -18.34 -10.54 -17.98
N MET A 70 -17.18 -10.21 -18.53
CA MET A 70 -16.31 -9.13 -18.01
C MET A 70 -17.00 -7.77 -17.95
N PRO A 71 -17.70 -7.30 -19.01
CA PRO A 71 -18.32 -5.98 -18.97
C PRO A 71 -19.39 -5.87 -17.88
N ALA A 72 -20.18 -6.94 -17.68
CA ALA A 72 -21.19 -6.99 -16.63
C ALA A 72 -20.56 -7.01 -15.24
N LYS A 73 -19.57 -7.88 -15.00
CA LYS A 73 -18.84 -7.95 -13.72
C LYS A 73 -18.12 -6.64 -13.37
N LEU A 74 -17.52 -5.96 -14.34
CA LEU A 74 -16.90 -4.65 -14.12
C LEU A 74 -17.92 -3.58 -13.75
N LYS A 75 -19.11 -3.61 -14.37
CA LYS A 75 -20.20 -2.70 -14.04
C LYS A 75 -20.72 -2.93 -12.63
N GLU A 76 -20.94 -4.19 -12.26
CA GLU A 76 -21.35 -4.62 -10.92
C GLU A 76 -20.34 -4.17 -9.87
N ARG A 77 -19.05 -4.50 -10.05
CA ARG A 77 -17.98 -4.07 -9.14
C ARG A 77 -17.93 -2.56 -8.94
N ARG A 78 -18.11 -1.77 -10.01
CA ARG A 78 -18.13 -0.30 -9.90
C ARG A 78 -19.35 0.21 -9.13
N ALA A 79 -20.50 -0.45 -9.29
CA ALA A 79 -21.70 -0.12 -8.53
C ALA A 79 -21.52 -0.42 -7.04
N GLU A 80 -20.92 -1.57 -6.69
CA GLU A 80 -20.60 -1.94 -5.30
C GLU A 80 -19.67 -0.92 -4.64
N ILE A 81 -18.62 -0.47 -5.35
CA ILE A 81 -17.71 0.56 -4.86
C ILE A 81 -18.46 1.87 -4.62
N ALA A 82 -19.29 2.31 -5.57
CA ALA A 82 -20.04 3.56 -5.43
C ALA A 82 -21.06 3.50 -4.28
N GLU A 83 -21.75 2.37 -4.11
CA GLU A 83 -22.67 2.15 -2.99
C GLU A 83 -21.95 2.17 -1.65
N PHE A 84 -20.77 1.55 -1.59
CA PHE A 84 -19.92 1.57 -0.40
C PHE A 84 -19.48 3.00 -0.04
N GLU A 85 -18.98 3.77 -1.01
CA GLU A 85 -18.55 5.16 -0.81
C GLU A 85 -19.73 6.04 -0.38
N GLU A 86 -20.91 5.85 -0.96
CA GLU A 86 -22.13 6.54 -0.53
C GLU A 86 -22.51 6.18 0.91
N HIS A 87 -22.40 4.90 1.28
CA HIS A 87 -22.68 4.44 2.63
C HIS A 87 -21.72 5.06 3.66
N ILE A 88 -20.42 5.04 3.39
CA ILE A 88 -19.41 5.71 4.22
C ILE A 88 -19.71 7.21 4.32
N GLY A 89 -19.99 7.87 3.19
CA GLY A 89 -20.35 9.28 3.13
C GLY A 89 -21.59 9.61 3.95
N ARG A 90 -22.60 8.73 4.03
CA ARG A 90 -23.80 8.94 4.87
C ARG A 90 -23.51 8.84 6.36
N ILE A 91 -22.65 7.90 6.79
CA ILE A 91 -22.33 7.69 8.20
C ILE A 91 -21.33 8.73 8.71
N TRP A 92 -20.27 8.97 7.94
CA TRP A 92 -19.11 9.75 8.36
C TRP A 92 -19.00 11.11 7.67
N ARG A 93 -20.10 11.60 7.08
CA ARG A 93 -20.14 12.87 6.35
C ARG A 93 -19.40 14.00 7.06
N LYS A 94 -19.81 14.29 8.29
CA LYS A 94 -19.30 15.45 9.04
C LYS A 94 -17.78 15.41 9.26
N PRO A 95 -17.18 14.33 9.81
CA PRO A 95 -15.72 14.28 9.94
C PRO A 95 -14.98 14.26 8.61
N ILE A 96 -15.53 13.65 7.56
CA ILE A 96 -14.94 13.67 6.21
C ILE A 96 -14.93 15.10 5.65
N ASP A 97 -16.07 15.80 5.69
CA ASP A 97 -16.19 17.19 5.26
C ASP A 97 -15.20 18.09 6.02
N LEU A 98 -15.05 17.88 7.34
CA LEU A 98 -14.11 18.64 8.15
C LEU A 98 -12.65 18.38 7.77
N LEU A 99 -12.29 17.13 7.46
CA LEU A 99 -10.94 16.80 7.01
C LEU A 99 -10.66 17.42 5.64
N GLU A 100 -11.62 17.36 4.72
CA GLU A 100 -11.50 17.97 3.39
C GLU A 100 -11.33 19.49 3.47
N ILE A 101 -12.16 20.17 4.27
CA ILE A 101 -12.02 21.61 4.54
C ILE A 101 -10.66 21.92 5.17
N PHE A 102 -10.18 21.10 6.10
CA PHE A 102 -8.88 21.30 6.72
C PHE A 102 -7.73 21.18 5.72
N LEU A 103 -7.79 20.22 4.79
CA LEU A 103 -6.81 20.08 3.72
C LEU A 103 -6.82 21.29 2.79
N GLU A 104 -8.00 21.80 2.44
CA GLU A 104 -8.14 23.01 1.63
C GLU A 104 -7.52 24.23 2.32
N ILE A 105 -7.79 24.41 3.62
CA ILE A 105 -7.16 25.47 4.42
C ILE A 105 -5.63 25.34 4.41
N CYS A 106 -5.11 24.12 4.50
CA CYS A 106 -3.66 23.89 4.46
C CYS A 106 -3.07 24.26 3.09
N LEU A 107 -3.75 23.93 1.99
CA LEU A 107 -3.32 24.30 0.64
C LEU A 107 -3.31 25.83 0.46
N GLU A 108 -4.41 26.49 0.83
CA GLU A 108 -4.53 27.95 0.77
C GLU A 108 -3.50 28.66 1.65
N ALA A 109 -3.23 28.12 2.85
CA ALA A 109 -2.21 28.65 3.73
C ALA A 109 -0.81 28.62 3.08
N ALA A 110 -0.48 27.60 2.28
CA ALA A 110 0.79 27.54 1.58
C ALA A 110 0.91 28.58 0.47
N ILE A 111 -0.18 28.82 -0.28
CA ILE A 111 -0.22 29.85 -1.33
C ILE A 111 0.01 31.23 -0.70
N LEU A 112 -0.76 31.55 0.36
CA LEU A 112 -0.62 32.81 1.09
C LEU A 112 0.76 32.96 1.72
N PHE A 113 1.34 31.88 2.25
CA PHE A 113 2.67 31.89 2.82
C PHE A 113 3.72 32.15 1.73
N HIS A 114 3.61 31.49 0.59
CA HIS A 114 4.49 31.71 -0.56
C HIS A 114 4.41 33.18 -1.01
N GLU A 115 3.22 33.71 -1.29
CA GLU A 115 3.05 35.09 -1.76
C GLU A 115 3.60 36.13 -0.78
N LYS A 116 3.43 35.91 0.53
CA LYS A 116 3.84 36.88 1.56
C LYS A 116 5.31 36.76 1.97
N ILE A 117 5.88 35.57 1.93
CA ILE A 117 7.22 35.32 2.49
C ILE A 117 8.29 35.22 1.42
N ASP A 118 7.96 34.71 0.22
CA ASP A 118 8.92 34.64 -0.89
C ASP A 118 9.65 35.98 -1.15
N PRO A 119 8.96 37.15 -1.14
CA PRO A 119 9.63 38.45 -1.32
C PRO A 119 10.64 38.82 -0.22
N HIS A 120 10.57 38.15 0.93
CA HIS A 120 11.44 38.37 2.09
C HIS A 120 12.45 37.23 2.30
N VAL A 121 12.52 36.25 1.39
CA VAL A 121 13.51 35.18 1.44
C VAL A 121 14.89 35.75 1.10
N THR A 122 15.83 35.55 2.00
CA THR A 122 17.25 35.92 1.85
C THR A 122 18.11 34.68 1.76
N SER A 123 19.41 34.84 1.47
CA SER A 123 20.36 33.71 1.53
C SER A 123 20.40 33.03 2.90
N GLU A 124 20.08 33.74 3.98
CA GLU A 124 20.15 33.26 5.36
C GLU A 124 19.00 32.30 5.72
N ASN A 125 17.86 32.36 5.02
CA ASN A 125 16.69 31.51 5.30
C ASN A 125 16.19 30.72 4.08
N LYS A 126 16.89 30.82 2.94
CA LYS A 126 16.49 30.19 1.67
C LYS A 126 16.23 28.69 1.79
N TYR A 127 17.14 27.92 2.39
CA TYR A 127 17.00 26.47 2.48
C TYR A 127 15.89 26.11 3.47
N LEU A 128 15.81 26.83 4.58
CA LEU A 128 14.74 26.63 5.56
C LEU A 128 13.37 26.81 4.90
N TYR A 129 13.17 27.93 4.21
CA TYR A 129 11.93 28.21 3.48
C TYR A 129 11.62 27.12 2.45
N GLN A 130 12.61 26.75 1.62
CA GLN A 130 12.43 25.73 0.58
C GLN A 130 12.04 24.36 1.17
N VAL A 131 12.68 23.92 2.25
CA VAL A 131 12.38 22.64 2.89
C VAL A 131 11.00 22.65 3.52
N LEU A 132 10.64 23.69 4.26
CA LEU A 132 9.33 23.78 4.92
C LEU A 132 8.20 23.81 3.89
N LEU A 133 8.35 24.58 2.80
CA LEU A 133 7.34 24.62 1.73
C LEU A 133 7.19 23.24 1.08
N ARG A 134 8.30 22.52 0.83
CA ARG A 134 8.27 21.16 0.26
C ARG A 134 7.62 20.15 1.21
N LEU A 135 7.96 20.18 2.49
CA LEU A 135 7.40 19.27 3.49
C LEU A 135 5.91 19.54 3.69
N HIS A 136 5.48 20.81 3.68
CA HIS A 136 4.08 21.19 3.74
C HIS A 136 3.29 20.64 2.54
N GLY A 137 3.77 20.86 1.32
CA GLY A 137 3.14 20.32 0.11
C GLY A 137 3.03 18.79 0.14
N ARG A 138 4.10 18.11 0.59
CA ARG A 138 4.07 16.65 0.78
C ARG A 138 3.08 16.23 1.87
N GLY A 139 2.97 17.00 2.95
CA GLY A 139 1.98 16.77 4.00
C GLY A 139 0.55 16.87 3.47
N CYS A 140 0.25 17.89 2.67
CA CYS A 140 -1.06 18.04 2.02
C CYS A 140 -1.38 16.86 1.08
N GLN A 141 -0.39 16.44 0.28
CA GLN A 141 -0.53 15.27 -0.60
C GLN A 141 -0.84 13.98 0.19
N VAL A 142 -0.08 13.71 1.26
CA VAL A 142 -0.32 12.53 2.11
C VAL A 142 -1.68 12.64 2.82
N GLY A 143 -2.08 13.84 3.24
CA GLY A 143 -3.42 14.08 3.80
C GLY A 143 -4.54 13.77 2.80
N ALA A 144 -4.38 14.14 1.52
CA ALA A 144 -5.31 13.77 0.47
C ALA A 144 -5.34 12.24 0.23
N GLU A 145 -4.18 11.56 0.25
CA GLU A 145 -4.12 10.09 0.19
C GLU A 145 -4.90 9.44 1.34
N VAL A 146 -4.76 9.96 2.58
CA VAL A 146 -5.53 9.49 3.74
C VAL A 146 -7.03 9.64 3.46
N LEU A 147 -7.47 10.82 3.02
CA LEU A 147 -8.89 11.10 2.74
C LEU A 147 -9.44 10.12 1.69
N THR A 148 -8.72 9.91 0.59
CA THR A 148 -9.10 8.95 -0.46
C THR A 148 -9.22 7.53 0.10
N LEU A 149 -8.24 7.08 0.88
CA LEU A 149 -8.23 5.72 1.42
C LEU A 149 -9.36 5.48 2.42
N ILE A 150 -9.69 6.47 3.26
CA ILE A 150 -10.84 6.40 4.18
C ILE A 150 -12.14 6.28 3.39
N ASN A 151 -12.33 7.12 2.38
CA ASN A 151 -13.56 7.11 1.56
C ASN A 151 -13.76 5.76 0.86
N SER A 152 -12.69 5.13 0.38
CA SER A 152 -12.77 3.82 -0.29
C SER A 152 -12.61 2.61 0.65
N GLY A 153 -12.59 2.80 1.98
CA GLY A 153 -12.64 1.70 2.96
C GLY A 153 -11.30 1.03 3.30
N PHE A 154 -10.17 1.63 2.92
CA PHE A 154 -8.83 1.10 3.17
C PHE A 154 -8.23 1.63 4.49
N ALA A 155 -8.81 1.23 5.62
CA ALA A 155 -8.44 1.75 6.94
C ALA A 155 -6.96 1.57 7.31
N ASP A 156 -6.39 0.38 7.12
CA ASP A 156 -4.98 0.11 7.43
C ASP A 156 -4.03 0.92 6.54
N GLY A 157 -4.40 1.07 5.26
CA GLY A 157 -3.68 1.90 4.31
C GLY A 157 -3.72 3.37 4.73
N ALA A 158 -4.89 3.88 5.10
CA ALA A 158 -5.07 5.25 5.58
C ALA A 158 -4.24 5.49 6.85
N HIS A 159 -4.25 4.55 7.80
CA HIS A 159 -3.46 4.64 9.02
C HIS A 159 -1.94 4.63 8.75
N ALA A 160 -1.49 3.83 7.78
CA ALA A 160 -0.09 3.86 7.34
C ALA A 160 0.31 5.22 6.78
N ARG A 161 -0.56 5.85 5.97
CA ARG A 161 -0.33 7.21 5.45
C ARG A 161 -0.39 8.27 6.55
N TRP A 162 -1.24 8.11 7.55
CA TRP A 162 -1.28 8.99 8.71
C TRP A 162 0.04 9.01 9.49
N ARG A 163 0.69 7.84 9.66
CA ARG A 163 2.03 7.77 10.26
C ARG A 163 3.07 8.53 9.44
N THR A 164 3.04 8.37 8.11
CA THR A 164 3.91 9.15 7.21
C THR A 164 3.67 10.66 7.34
N LEU A 165 2.41 11.09 7.48
CA LEU A 165 2.08 12.50 7.71
C LEU A 165 2.69 13.01 9.01
N TYR A 166 2.57 12.24 10.10
CA TYR A 166 3.18 12.56 11.39
C TYR A 166 4.70 12.69 11.28
N GLU A 167 5.38 11.76 10.61
CA GLU A 167 6.82 11.82 10.37
C GLU A 167 7.23 13.10 9.62
N ILE A 168 6.49 13.45 8.56
CA ILE A 168 6.70 14.70 7.81
C ILE A 168 6.58 15.92 8.74
N THR A 169 5.55 15.96 9.59
CA THR A 169 5.35 17.05 10.55
C THR A 169 6.48 17.16 11.57
N VAL A 170 6.92 16.02 12.13
CA VAL A 170 8.04 15.98 13.08
C VAL A 170 9.33 16.49 12.43
N VAL A 171 9.63 16.04 11.21
CA VAL A 171 10.81 16.51 10.45
C VAL A 171 10.71 18.01 10.17
N ALA A 172 9.55 18.51 9.76
CA ALA A 172 9.34 19.94 9.51
C ALA A 172 9.57 20.77 10.79
N TYR A 173 9.05 20.31 11.93
CA TYR A 173 9.25 20.97 13.22
C TYR A 173 10.72 21.01 13.63
N PHE A 174 11.41 19.87 13.53
CA PHE A 174 12.83 19.76 13.84
C PHE A 174 13.68 20.71 12.98
N ILE A 175 13.44 20.74 11.67
CA ILE A 175 14.16 21.63 10.76
C ILE A 175 13.86 23.09 11.06
N ARG A 176 12.61 23.43 11.39
CA ARG A 176 12.23 24.79 11.81
C ARG A 176 12.96 25.23 13.08
N GLU A 177 13.11 24.35 14.06
CA GLU A 177 13.78 24.64 15.33
C GLU A 177 15.28 24.89 15.15
N HIS A 178 15.94 24.16 14.24
CA HIS A 178 17.39 24.26 14.03
C HIS A 178 17.82 25.16 12.86
N GLY A 179 16.88 25.61 12.04
CA GLY A 179 17.10 26.67 11.05
C GLY A 179 17.83 26.22 9.78
N ASN A 180 18.44 27.21 9.10
CA ASN A 180 18.85 27.11 7.70
C ASN A 180 20.01 26.11 7.44
N ASP A 181 20.96 25.96 8.36
CA ASP A 181 22.08 25.00 8.22
C ASP A 181 21.56 23.55 8.19
N VAL A 182 20.64 23.19 9.10
CA VAL A 182 20.03 21.85 9.11
C VAL A 182 19.17 21.63 7.87
N ALA A 183 18.43 22.65 7.43
CA ALA A 183 17.65 22.57 6.19
C ALA A 183 18.53 22.33 4.95
N GLU A 184 19.70 22.99 4.87
CA GLU A 184 20.66 22.77 3.79
C GLU A 184 21.17 21.32 3.78
N ARG A 185 21.56 20.80 4.95
CA ARG A 185 22.02 19.41 5.09
C ARG A 185 20.93 18.42 4.69
N TYR A 186 19.68 18.68 5.07
CA TYR A 186 18.54 17.85 4.70
C TYR A 186 18.33 17.78 3.16
N ILE A 187 18.48 18.91 2.46
CA ILE A 187 18.40 18.94 0.99
C ILE A 187 19.58 18.18 0.37
N ARG A 188 20.80 18.44 0.83
CA ARG A 188 22.01 17.81 0.29
C ARG A 188 22.01 16.29 0.50
N TYR A 189 21.54 15.83 1.66
CA TYR A 189 21.39 14.41 1.96
C TYR A 189 20.44 13.71 0.97
N ASN A 190 19.28 14.32 0.68
CA ASN A 190 18.34 13.78 -0.29
C ASN A 190 18.97 13.61 -1.68
N ALA A 191 19.81 14.54 -2.13
CA ALA A 191 20.50 14.42 -3.42
C ALA A 191 21.48 13.24 -3.45
N ILE A 192 22.19 13.02 -2.34
CA ILE A 192 23.13 11.91 -2.19
C ILE A 192 22.40 10.56 -2.18
N GLU A 193 21.30 10.45 -1.43
CA GLU A 193 20.49 9.22 -1.39
C GLU A 193 19.88 8.88 -2.75
N SER A 194 19.34 9.87 -3.47
CA SER A 194 18.85 9.67 -4.84
C SER A 194 19.93 9.13 -5.77
N TYR A 195 21.15 9.68 -5.69
CA TYR A 195 22.28 9.19 -6.48
C TYR A 195 22.66 7.75 -6.14
N LYS A 196 22.74 7.40 -4.85
CA LYS A 196 23.02 6.02 -4.42
C LYS A 196 21.95 5.05 -4.92
N ALA A 197 20.67 5.41 -4.80
CA ALA A 197 19.57 4.59 -5.28
C ALA A 197 19.69 4.33 -6.79
N MET A 198 19.97 5.35 -7.60
CA MET A 198 20.16 5.20 -9.06
C MET A 198 21.28 4.21 -9.42
N ASN A 199 22.40 4.22 -8.68
CA ASN A 199 23.49 3.27 -8.88
C ASN A 199 23.10 1.81 -8.55
N VAL A 200 22.19 1.60 -7.61
CA VAL A 200 21.70 0.26 -7.27
C VAL A 200 20.81 -0.31 -8.39
N TYR A 201 20.02 0.53 -9.05
CA TYR A 201 19.14 0.11 -10.17
C TYR A 201 19.85 -0.06 -11.52
N GLN A 202 21.13 0.30 -11.62
CA GLN A 202 21.94 0.08 -12.83
C GLN A 202 22.75 -1.23 -12.81
N ASN A 203 22.69 -2.01 -11.72
CA ASN A 203 23.27 -3.35 -11.59
C ASN A 203 22.17 -4.41 -11.54
#